data_AF-A0A523IL95-F1
#
_entry.id   AF-A0A523IL95-F1
#
_cell.length_a   1.000
_cell.length_b   1.000
_cell.length_c   1.000
_cell.angle_alpha   90.00
_cell.angle_beta   90.00
_cell.angle_gamma   90.00
#
_symmetry.space_group_name_H-M   'P 1'
#
loop_
_entity.id
_entity.type
_entity.pdbx_description
1 polymer ?
#
loop_
_entity_poly.entity_id
_entity_poly.type
_entity_poly.pdbx_seq_one_letter_code
_entity_poly.pdbx_strand_id
1 'polypeptide(L)'
;MEAKATAQLAALVLNIMSLKVGQYEVVTADGQTAGDVMSYVSELIEDGDGSNDQLAKDLAEDVNLQQTIAAGLVNPTQAILYKDGSGDVLDEITSGIPKTYALEQNHPNPFNPSTTITFGVPEASEVTLAIYNMRGQLIQTLHSGFIDAGQHNVVWNANDSRGAKVASGVYVYRLESKGFVLSKKLMLMK
;
A
#
# COMPACT_ATOMS: atom_id res chain seq x y z
N MET A 1 -1.80 34.47 5.44
CA MET A 1 -0.62 33.90 4.76
C MET A 1 -1.04 32.79 3.80
N GLU A 2 -2.31 32.40 3.94
CA GLU A 2 -3.20 31.54 3.17
C GLU A 2 -2.93 31.53 1.67
N ALA A 3 -3.00 32.69 1.00
CA ALA A 3 -2.78 32.75 -0.46
C ALA A 3 -1.43 32.14 -0.91
N LYS A 4 -0.38 32.20 -0.07
CA LYS A 4 0.91 31.55 -0.37
C LYS A 4 0.89 30.06 -0.06
N ALA A 5 0.20 29.64 1.00
CA ALA A 5 0.00 28.24 1.35
C ALA A 5 -0.79 27.52 0.25
N THR A 6 -1.90 28.11 -0.20
CA THR A 6 -2.71 27.61 -1.32
C THR A 6 -1.89 27.51 -2.61
N ALA A 7 -1.03 28.50 -2.89
CA ALA A 7 -0.16 28.46 -4.06
C ALA A 7 0.86 27.31 -3.99
N GLN A 8 1.43 27.03 -2.80
CA GLN A 8 2.34 25.90 -2.63
C GLN A 8 1.64 24.55 -2.72
N LEU A 9 0.44 24.42 -2.13
CA LEU A 9 -0.37 23.21 -2.29
C LEU A 9 -0.69 22.94 -3.76
N ALA A 10 -1.08 23.97 -4.52
CA ALA A 10 -1.31 23.84 -5.95
C ALA A 10 -0.06 23.41 -6.73
N ALA A 11 1.12 23.92 -6.36
CA ALA A 11 2.39 23.50 -6.94
C ALA A 11 2.70 22.02 -6.66
N LEU A 12 2.47 21.57 -5.41
CA LEU A 12 2.62 20.17 -5.03
C LEU A 12 1.70 19.25 -5.84
N VAL A 13 0.41 19.61 -5.96
CA VAL A 13 -0.56 18.86 -6.77
C VAL A 13 -0.09 18.76 -8.23
N LEU A 14 0.39 19.85 -8.82
CA LEU A 14 0.93 19.84 -10.18
C LEU A 14 2.18 18.97 -10.32
N ASN A 15 3.06 18.96 -9.32
CA ASN A 15 4.25 18.10 -9.31
C ASN A 15 3.88 16.62 -9.22
N ILE A 16 2.88 16.26 -8.42
CA ILE A 16 2.35 14.88 -8.35
C ILE A 16 1.71 14.48 -9.68
N MET A 17 0.83 15.31 -10.25
CA MET A 17 0.17 15.02 -11.53
C MET A 17 1.15 14.93 -12.70
N SER A 18 2.23 15.72 -12.68
CA SER A 18 3.30 15.67 -13.67
C SER A 18 4.36 14.61 -13.40
N LEU A 19 4.15 13.75 -12.38
CA LEU A 19 5.04 12.66 -11.96
C LEU A 19 6.45 13.11 -11.57
N LYS A 20 6.62 14.38 -11.20
CA LYS A 20 7.90 14.91 -10.66
C LYS A 20 8.15 14.47 -9.23
N VAL A 21 7.08 14.26 -8.46
CA VAL A 21 7.08 13.69 -7.12
C VAL A 21 6.09 12.54 -7.11
N GLY A 22 6.49 11.37 -6.61
CA GLY A 22 5.60 10.22 -6.54
C GLY A 22 4.56 10.41 -5.44
N GLN A 23 3.28 10.16 -5.71
CA GLN A 23 2.23 10.26 -4.67
C GLN A 23 2.53 9.35 -3.46
N TYR A 24 3.11 8.17 -3.71
CA TYR A 24 3.49 7.19 -2.69
C TYR A 24 4.96 7.32 -2.25
N GLU A 25 5.65 8.37 -2.70
CA GLU A 25 7.04 8.63 -2.31
C GLU A 25 7.09 9.02 -0.84
N VAL A 26 7.91 8.30 -0.06
CA VAL A 26 8.11 8.60 1.36
C VAL A 26 8.95 9.87 1.49
N VAL A 27 8.39 10.89 2.13
CA VAL A 27 8.99 12.23 2.26
C VAL A 27 9.24 12.64 3.71
N THR A 28 8.75 11.87 4.68
CA THR A 28 8.97 12.12 6.10
C THR A 28 9.83 11.04 6.75
N ALA A 29 10.48 11.38 7.87
CA ALA A 29 11.32 10.46 8.63
C ALA A 29 10.54 9.28 9.28
N ASP A 30 9.23 9.43 9.48
CA ASP A 30 8.31 8.42 10.02
C ASP A 30 7.49 7.69 8.94
N GLY A 31 7.83 7.85 7.66
CA GLY A 31 7.30 7.02 6.58
C GLY A 31 6.04 7.55 5.88
N GLN A 32 5.63 8.79 6.13
CA GLN A 32 4.50 9.41 5.44
C GLN A 32 4.88 9.77 3.99
N THR A 33 3.88 9.67 3.11
CA THR A 33 4.03 9.87 1.67
C THR A 33 3.73 11.30 1.25
N ALA A 34 4.15 11.69 0.04
CA ALA A 34 3.78 12.98 -0.55
C ALA A 34 2.25 13.18 -0.63
N GLY A 35 1.48 12.10 -0.82
CA GLY A 35 0.01 12.13 -0.76
C GLY A 35 -0.53 12.43 0.63
N ASP A 36 0.09 11.91 1.68
CA ASP A 36 -0.28 12.21 3.07
C ASP A 36 0.00 13.67 3.41
N VAL A 37 1.15 14.20 2.96
CA VAL A 37 1.48 15.62 3.12
C VAL A 37 0.47 16.51 2.40
N MET A 38 0.12 16.20 1.16
CA MET A 38 -0.86 16.96 0.38
C MET A 38 -2.22 17.02 1.11
N SER A 39 -2.65 15.89 1.68
CA SER A 39 -3.91 15.79 2.43
C SER A 39 -3.86 16.64 3.69
N TYR A 40 -2.79 16.51 4.48
CA TYR A 40 -2.60 17.28 5.70
C TYR A 40 -2.53 18.78 5.44
N VAL A 41 -1.78 19.20 4.41
CA VAL A 41 -1.70 20.61 4.00
C VAL A 41 -3.07 21.16 3.58
N SER A 42 -3.92 20.36 2.93
CA SER A 42 -5.29 20.78 2.58
C SER A 42 -6.11 21.11 3.82
N GLU A 43 -6.09 20.23 4.83
CA GLU A 43 -6.83 20.45 6.08
C GLU A 43 -6.33 21.69 6.84
N LEU A 44 -5.02 21.90 6.89
CA LEU A 44 -4.41 23.08 7.52
C LEU A 44 -4.80 24.40 6.84
N ILE A 45 -5.14 24.38 5.55
CA ILE A 45 -5.58 25.57 4.82
C ILE A 45 -7.10 25.76 4.95
N GLU A 46 -7.86 24.66 5.02
CA GLU A 46 -9.33 24.70 5.13
C GLU A 46 -9.84 25.06 6.53
N ASP A 47 -8.99 25.02 7.57
CA ASP A 47 -9.36 25.38 8.95
C ASP A 47 -9.84 26.84 9.09
N GLY A 48 -9.46 27.72 8.16
CA GLY A 48 -9.89 29.10 8.06
C GLY A 48 -9.38 30.03 9.17
N ASP A 49 -8.53 29.54 10.08
CA ASP A 49 -7.95 30.37 11.15
C ASP A 49 -6.58 30.95 10.79
N GLY A 50 -5.95 30.39 9.75
CA GLY A 50 -4.69 30.85 9.16
C GLY A 50 -3.47 30.71 10.08
N SER A 51 -3.64 30.14 11.28
CA SER A 51 -2.55 29.89 12.23
C SER A 51 -1.56 28.86 11.69
N ASN A 52 -2.04 27.96 10.82
CA ASN A 52 -1.26 26.90 10.21
C ASN A 52 -0.78 27.22 8.79
N ASP A 53 -1.13 28.37 8.22
CA ASP A 53 -0.76 28.77 6.85
C ASP A 53 0.74 28.63 6.55
N GLN A 54 1.57 29.03 7.52
CA GLN A 54 3.01 29.01 7.34
C GLN A 54 3.54 27.58 7.35
N LEU A 55 3.02 26.72 8.25
CA LEU A 55 3.36 25.31 8.29
C LEU A 55 2.93 24.60 7.00
N ALA A 56 1.70 24.86 6.54
CA ALA A 56 1.15 24.33 5.30
C ALA A 56 2.02 24.71 4.08
N LYS A 57 2.43 25.97 4.00
CA LYS A 57 3.36 26.46 2.97
C LYS A 57 4.70 25.73 3.02
N ASP A 58 5.30 25.62 4.21
CA ASP A 58 6.65 25.09 4.36
C ASP A 58 6.69 23.57 4.11
N LEU A 59 5.69 22.82 4.57
CA LEU A 59 5.58 21.38 4.26
C LEU A 59 5.42 21.12 2.76
N ALA A 60 4.59 21.89 2.06
CA ALA A 60 4.43 21.75 0.62
C ALA A 60 5.71 22.15 -0.15
N GLU A 61 6.46 23.14 0.36
CA GLU A 61 7.75 23.55 -0.20
C GLU A 61 8.82 22.48 -0.01
N ASP A 62 8.90 21.86 1.17
CA ASP A 62 9.85 20.79 1.47
C ASP A 62 9.64 19.59 0.55
N VAL A 63 8.39 19.16 0.32
CA VAL A 63 8.09 18.08 -0.63
C VAL A 63 8.49 18.46 -2.06
N ASN A 64 8.18 19.69 -2.49
CA ASN A 64 8.55 20.16 -3.82
C ASN A 64 10.07 20.23 -4.04
N LEU A 65 10.83 20.47 -2.98
CA LEU A 65 12.29 20.50 -2.98
C LEU A 65 12.92 19.13 -2.67
N GLN A 66 12.13 18.07 -2.53
CA GLN A 66 12.56 16.72 -2.14
C GLN A 66 13.35 16.72 -0.82
N GLN A 67 12.99 17.59 0.12
CA GLN A 67 13.57 17.63 1.45
C GLN A 67 12.85 16.66 2.38
N THR A 68 13.62 16.02 3.27
CA THR A 68 13.06 15.13 4.29
C THR A 68 12.40 15.95 5.39
N ILE A 69 11.13 15.67 5.66
CA ILE A 69 10.36 16.30 6.72
C ILE A 69 10.56 15.54 8.04
N ALA A 70 10.69 16.28 9.15
CA ALA A 70 10.87 15.69 10.47
C ALA A 70 9.65 14.88 10.93
N ALA A 71 9.89 13.79 11.66
CA ALA A 71 8.83 12.92 12.19
C ALA A 71 7.87 13.71 13.10
N GLY A 72 6.58 13.36 13.02
CA GLY A 72 5.52 13.97 13.83
C GLY A 72 5.03 15.35 13.35
N LEU A 73 5.59 15.89 12.25
CA LEU A 73 5.06 17.12 11.63
C LEU A 73 3.88 16.86 10.70
N VAL A 74 3.77 15.65 10.17
CA VAL A 74 2.69 15.22 9.29
C VAL A 74 1.94 14.12 10.03
N ASN A 75 0.71 14.41 10.43
CA ASN A 75 -0.15 13.38 10.96
C ASN A 75 -0.77 12.61 9.79
N PRO A 76 -0.89 11.28 9.88
CA PRO A 76 -1.60 10.49 8.87
C PRO A 76 -3.04 11.00 8.80
N THR A 77 -3.34 11.75 7.75
CA THR A 77 -4.66 12.31 7.53
C THR A 77 -5.57 11.20 7.05
N GLN A 78 -6.50 10.83 7.92
CA GLN A 78 -7.54 9.86 7.58
C GLN A 78 -8.58 10.59 6.73
N ALA A 79 -8.48 10.45 5.41
CA ALA A 79 -9.53 10.67 4.40
C ALA A 79 -9.41 11.95 3.55
N ILE A 80 -9.04 11.76 2.28
CA ILE A 80 -9.66 12.54 1.19
C ILE A 80 -10.86 11.74 0.71
N LEU A 81 -12.07 12.20 1.08
CA LEU A 81 -13.30 11.79 0.42
C LEU A 81 -13.54 12.72 -0.77
N TYR A 82 -13.31 12.23 -1.99
CA TYR A 82 -13.93 12.86 -3.15
C TYR A 82 -15.43 12.59 -3.07
N LYS A 83 -16.19 13.57 -2.56
CA LYS A 83 -17.64 13.59 -2.79
C LYS A 83 -17.83 13.76 -4.29
N ASP A 84 -18.34 12.73 -4.97
CA ASP A 84 -19.13 13.05 -6.14
C ASP A 84 -20.37 13.83 -5.65
N GLY A 85 -20.90 14.74 -6.47
CA GLY A 85 -21.96 15.67 -6.06
C GLY A 85 -23.30 15.02 -5.67
N SER A 86 -23.38 13.70 -5.46
CA SER A 86 -24.60 13.00 -5.03
C SER A 86 -24.85 13.03 -3.52
N GLY A 87 -23.83 13.32 -2.71
CA GLY A 87 -23.97 13.37 -1.24
C GLY A 87 -24.18 12.01 -0.58
N ASP A 88 -24.09 10.90 -1.33
CA ASP A 88 -24.05 9.55 -0.77
C ASP A 88 -22.64 9.24 -0.29
N VAL A 89 -22.53 8.83 0.98
CA VAL A 89 -21.29 8.26 1.53
C VAL A 89 -21.18 6.86 0.94
N LEU A 90 -20.45 6.74 -0.17
CA LEU A 90 -20.00 5.45 -0.66
C LEU A 90 -19.07 4.85 0.40
N ASP A 91 -19.38 3.60 0.77
CA ASP A 91 -18.78 2.74 1.80
C ASP A 91 -17.41 3.18 2.32
N GLU A 92 -17.24 3.07 3.64
CA GLU A 92 -15.98 3.16 4.39
C GLU A 92 -14.83 2.45 3.65
N ILE A 93 -14.15 3.17 2.75
CA ILE A 93 -12.88 2.73 2.17
C ILE A 93 -11.84 3.06 3.22
N THR A 94 -11.75 2.18 4.22
CA THR A 94 -10.53 1.99 4.99
C THR A 94 -9.38 2.00 4.01
N SER A 95 -8.34 2.80 4.29
CA SER A 95 -7.04 2.75 3.61
C SER A 95 -6.80 1.34 3.05
N GLY A 96 -6.48 1.23 1.76
CA GLY A 96 -6.15 -0.07 1.15
C GLY A 96 -5.00 -0.79 1.88
N ILE A 97 -4.38 -0.15 2.87
CA ILE A 97 -3.57 -0.76 3.91
C ILE A 97 -4.46 -1.49 4.92
N PRO A 98 -4.43 -2.82 4.96
CA PRO A 98 -5.25 -3.58 5.90
C PRO A 98 -4.83 -3.29 7.35
N LYS A 99 -5.77 -3.30 8.29
CA LYS A 99 -5.48 -3.11 9.72
C LYS A 99 -4.68 -4.26 10.33
N THR A 100 -4.66 -5.42 9.69
CA THR A 100 -3.94 -6.63 10.09
C THR A 100 -3.38 -7.33 8.86
N TYR A 101 -2.45 -8.27 9.04
CA TYR A 101 -2.08 -9.15 7.94
C TYR A 101 -3.33 -9.85 7.37
N ALA A 102 -3.43 -9.86 6.05
CA ALA A 102 -4.52 -10.49 5.33
C ALA A 102 -3.94 -11.40 4.25
N LEU A 103 -4.58 -12.54 4.01
CA LEU A 103 -4.23 -13.44 2.92
C LEU A 103 -5.53 -13.82 2.25
N GLU A 104 -5.72 -13.42 1.00
CA GLU A 104 -6.94 -13.66 0.25
C GLU A 104 -6.95 -15.01 -0.43
N GLN A 105 -8.14 -15.49 -0.80
CA GLN A 105 -8.25 -16.66 -1.65
C GLN A 105 -7.66 -16.36 -3.03
N ASN A 106 -6.77 -17.23 -3.51
CA ASN A 106 -6.17 -17.08 -4.83
C ASN A 106 -7.26 -17.07 -5.91
N HIS A 107 -7.07 -16.26 -6.97
CA HIS A 107 -8.01 -16.18 -8.08
C HIS A 107 -7.27 -16.27 -9.44
N PRO A 108 -7.71 -17.14 -10.36
CA PRO A 108 -8.79 -18.11 -10.22
C PRO A 108 -8.46 -19.25 -9.25
N ASN A 109 -9.48 -19.95 -8.73
CA ASN A 109 -9.35 -21.21 -7.99
C ASN A 109 -10.62 -22.08 -8.20
N PRO A 110 -10.54 -23.27 -8.84
CA PRO A 110 -9.34 -23.90 -9.39
C PRO A 110 -8.66 -23.08 -10.51
N PHE A 111 -7.37 -23.29 -10.73
CA PHE A 111 -6.58 -22.52 -11.71
C PHE A 111 -5.82 -23.42 -12.69
N ASN A 112 -5.49 -22.86 -13.87
CA ASN A 112 -4.69 -23.52 -14.90
C ASN A 112 -3.96 -22.51 -15.82
N PRO A 113 -2.62 -22.54 -15.95
CA PRO A 113 -1.64 -22.95 -14.93
C PRO A 113 -1.25 -21.78 -14.02
N SER A 114 -1.90 -20.61 -14.14
CA SER A 114 -1.56 -19.38 -13.41
C SER A 114 -2.68 -18.94 -12.48
N THR A 115 -2.31 -18.42 -11.32
CA THR A 115 -3.22 -17.82 -10.34
C THR A 115 -2.56 -16.64 -9.66
N THR A 116 -3.36 -15.67 -9.24
CA THR A 116 -2.91 -14.52 -8.45
C THR A 116 -3.22 -14.76 -6.98
N ILE A 117 -2.23 -14.56 -6.12
CA ILE A 117 -2.35 -14.55 -4.67
C ILE A 117 -2.28 -13.10 -4.22
N THR A 118 -3.36 -12.65 -3.59
CA THR A 118 -3.46 -11.32 -3.00
C THR A 118 -3.26 -11.42 -1.49
N PHE A 119 -2.44 -10.55 -0.92
CA PHE A 119 -2.22 -10.46 0.51
C PHE A 119 -1.98 -9.02 0.93
N GLY A 120 -2.31 -8.74 2.19
CA GLY A 120 -2.24 -7.42 2.75
C GLY A 120 -1.28 -7.35 3.94
N VAL A 121 -0.55 -6.24 4.02
CA VAL A 121 0.49 -5.97 5.03
C VAL A 121 0.14 -4.66 5.75
N PRO A 122 -0.04 -4.67 7.08
CA PRO A 122 -0.51 -3.49 7.82
C PRO A 122 0.54 -2.41 8.04
N GLU A 123 1.81 -2.81 8.06
CA GLU A 123 2.96 -1.93 8.24
C GLU A 123 4.17 -2.53 7.52
N ALA A 124 5.11 -1.69 7.10
CA ALA A 124 6.30 -2.14 6.39
C ALA A 124 7.05 -3.20 7.22
N SER A 125 7.24 -4.38 6.64
CA SER A 125 7.71 -5.55 7.39
C SER A 125 8.37 -6.59 6.49
N GLU A 126 9.18 -7.46 7.11
CA GLU A 126 9.72 -8.63 6.43
C GLU A 126 8.62 -9.71 6.29
N VAL A 127 8.34 -10.11 5.05
CA VAL A 127 7.27 -11.03 4.69
C VAL A 127 7.84 -12.19 3.89
N THR A 128 7.38 -13.40 4.18
CA THR A 128 7.64 -14.59 3.35
C THR A 128 6.33 -15.18 2.85
N LEU A 129 6.19 -15.31 1.54
CA LEU A 129 5.08 -16.01 0.88
C LEU A 129 5.61 -17.27 0.20
N ALA A 130 5.14 -18.44 0.61
CA ALA A 130 5.62 -19.73 0.13
C ALA A 130 4.50 -20.71 -0.19
N ILE A 131 4.73 -21.60 -1.16
CA ILE A 131 3.86 -22.69 -1.58
C ILE A 131 4.38 -24.02 -1.06
N TYR A 132 3.48 -24.85 -0.54
CA TYR A 132 3.74 -26.18 0.00
C TYR A 132 2.78 -27.21 -0.61
N ASN A 133 3.22 -28.46 -0.69
CA ASN A 133 2.30 -29.57 -0.97
C ASN A 133 1.59 -30.05 0.30
N MET A 134 0.65 -31.00 0.15
CA MET A 134 -0.12 -31.57 1.28
C MET A 134 0.74 -32.36 2.29
N ARG A 135 2.00 -32.68 1.96
CA ARG A 135 2.97 -33.28 2.88
C ARG A 135 3.78 -32.24 3.67
N GLY A 136 3.51 -30.95 3.46
CA GLY A 136 4.25 -29.85 4.08
C GLY A 136 5.62 -29.58 3.43
N GLN A 137 5.91 -30.18 2.27
CA GLN A 137 7.17 -29.91 1.56
C GLN A 137 7.07 -28.58 0.83
N LEU A 138 8.08 -27.73 1.00
CA LEU A 138 8.22 -26.47 0.27
C LEU A 138 8.39 -26.75 -1.23
N ILE A 139 7.52 -26.14 -2.02
CA ILE A 139 7.53 -26.22 -3.49
C ILE A 139 8.26 -25.03 -4.08
N GLN A 140 7.88 -23.82 -3.64
CA GLN A 140 8.46 -22.57 -4.13
C GLN A 140 8.22 -21.44 -3.12
N THR A 141 9.22 -20.60 -2.92
CA THR A 141 9.07 -19.30 -2.26
C THR A 141 8.75 -18.25 -3.34
N LEU A 142 7.62 -17.56 -3.22
CA LEU A 142 7.18 -16.57 -4.20
C LEU A 142 7.67 -15.16 -3.86
N HIS A 143 7.80 -14.88 -2.57
CA HIS A 143 8.37 -13.64 -2.06
C HIS A 143 9.06 -13.91 -0.72
N SER A 144 10.20 -13.27 -0.49
CA SER A 144 10.91 -13.26 0.80
C SER A 144 11.73 -11.98 0.88
N GLY A 145 11.37 -11.10 1.81
CA GLY A 145 12.05 -9.83 1.99
C GLY A 145 11.14 -8.77 2.61
N PHE A 146 11.65 -7.55 2.63
CA PHE A 146 10.92 -6.39 3.14
C PHE A 146 9.88 -5.91 2.11
N ILE A 147 8.68 -5.60 2.57
CA ILE A 147 7.59 -5.08 1.74
C ILE A 147 6.85 -3.98 2.49
N ASP A 148 6.43 -2.95 1.75
CA ASP A 148 5.72 -1.80 2.32
C ASP A 148 4.29 -2.17 2.77
N ALA A 149 3.70 -1.32 3.60
CA ALA A 149 2.31 -1.44 4.00
C ALA A 149 1.39 -1.31 2.78
N GLY A 150 0.36 -2.16 2.70
CA GLY A 150 -0.58 -2.15 1.56
C GLY A 150 -1.03 -3.54 1.11
N GLN A 151 -1.77 -3.57 0.00
CA GLN A 151 -2.18 -4.78 -0.70
C GLN A 151 -1.18 -5.14 -1.79
N HIS A 152 -0.84 -6.42 -1.87
CA HIS A 152 0.20 -6.96 -2.75
C HIS A 152 -0.34 -8.16 -3.52
N ASN A 153 0.07 -8.26 -4.78
CA ASN A 153 -0.34 -9.33 -5.68
C ASN A 153 0.89 -10.09 -6.19
N VAL A 154 0.87 -11.41 -6.05
CA VAL A 154 1.94 -12.29 -6.54
C VAL A 154 1.35 -13.39 -7.40
N VAL A 155 1.90 -13.54 -8.60
CA VAL A 155 1.45 -14.55 -9.56
C VAL A 155 2.26 -15.84 -9.38
N TRP A 156 1.56 -16.97 -9.28
CA TRP A 156 2.18 -18.29 -9.32
C TRP A 156 1.78 -19.06 -10.57
N ASN A 157 2.77 -19.53 -11.33
CA ASN A 157 2.60 -20.21 -12.61
C ASN A 157 2.69 -21.75 -12.51
N ALA A 158 2.38 -22.33 -11.34
CA ALA A 158 2.45 -23.77 -11.08
C ALA A 158 3.84 -24.39 -11.35
N ASN A 159 4.91 -23.70 -10.96
CA ASN A 159 6.29 -24.18 -11.06
C ASN A 159 6.84 -24.50 -9.65
N ASP A 160 7.85 -25.38 -9.56
CA ASP A 160 8.70 -25.56 -8.38
C ASP A 160 9.88 -24.57 -8.40
N SER A 161 10.70 -24.59 -7.35
CA SER A 161 11.91 -23.76 -7.22
C SER A 161 12.97 -23.97 -8.32
N ARG A 162 12.88 -25.06 -9.10
CA ARG A 162 13.76 -25.34 -10.25
C ARG A 162 13.12 -24.94 -11.57
N GLY A 163 11.94 -24.32 -11.55
CA GLY A 163 11.19 -23.92 -12.73
C GLY A 163 10.38 -25.06 -13.38
N ALA A 164 10.35 -26.26 -12.79
CA ALA A 164 9.63 -27.40 -13.34
C ALA A 164 8.14 -27.32 -12.99
N LYS A 165 7.26 -27.73 -13.91
CA LYS A 165 5.80 -27.75 -13.68
C LYS A 165 5.44 -28.76 -12.60
N VAL A 166 4.60 -28.35 -11.65
CA VAL A 166 4.07 -29.25 -10.60
C VAL A 166 2.83 -30.03 -11.08
N ALA A 167 2.52 -31.15 -10.43
CA ALA A 167 1.37 -32.00 -10.77
C ALA A 167 0.03 -31.35 -10.37
N SER A 168 -1.07 -31.69 -11.04
CA SER A 168 -2.42 -31.29 -10.62
C SER A 168 -2.71 -31.78 -9.20
N GLY A 169 -3.43 -30.99 -8.42
CA GLY A 169 -3.73 -31.31 -7.02
C GLY A 169 -3.90 -30.10 -6.13
N VAL A 170 -4.04 -30.38 -4.83
CA VAL A 170 -4.19 -29.36 -3.79
C VAL A 170 -2.81 -28.97 -3.25
N TYR A 171 -2.61 -27.67 -3.11
CA TYR A 171 -1.43 -27.06 -2.49
C TYR A 171 -1.88 -26.09 -1.40
N VAL A 172 -0.94 -25.71 -0.54
CA VAL A 172 -1.13 -24.70 0.50
C VAL A 172 -0.16 -23.57 0.24
N TYR A 173 -0.63 -22.34 0.31
CA TYR A 173 0.23 -21.16 0.34
C TYR A 173 0.15 -20.53 1.72
N ARG A 174 1.29 -20.01 2.16
CA ARG A 174 1.47 -19.47 3.51
C ARG A 174 2.18 -18.14 3.46
N LEU A 175 1.64 -17.18 4.20
CA LEU A 175 2.21 -15.87 4.47
C LEU A 175 2.73 -15.86 5.91
N GLU A 176 3.99 -15.52 6.11
CA GLU A 176 4.64 -15.41 7.42
C GLU A 176 5.26 -14.01 7.59
N SER A 177 5.00 -13.34 8.72
CA SER A 177 5.60 -12.03 9.05
C SER A 177 5.41 -11.68 10.52
N LYS A 178 6.43 -11.15 11.21
CA LYS A 178 6.38 -10.66 12.61
C LYS A 178 5.57 -11.55 13.59
N GLY A 179 5.67 -12.88 13.45
CA GLY A 179 4.94 -13.85 14.28
C GLY A 179 3.52 -14.21 13.81
N PHE A 180 2.98 -13.55 12.79
CA PHE A 180 1.75 -13.94 12.10
C PHE A 180 2.03 -15.02 11.06
N VAL A 181 1.14 -16.01 11.02
CA VAL A 181 1.14 -17.07 10.00
C VAL A 181 -0.28 -17.24 9.47
N LEU A 182 -0.48 -16.93 8.19
CA LEU A 182 -1.73 -17.15 7.48
C LEU A 182 -1.53 -18.21 6.41
N SER A 183 -2.51 -19.09 6.21
CA SER A 183 -2.42 -20.14 5.19
C SER A 183 -3.77 -20.37 4.52
N LYS A 184 -3.74 -20.65 3.21
CA LYS A 184 -4.91 -21.01 2.42
C LYS A 184 -4.59 -22.12 1.44
N LYS A 185 -5.63 -22.84 0.99
CA LYS A 185 -5.52 -23.93 0.02
C LYS A 185 -5.80 -23.41 -1.38
N LEU A 186 -5.12 -23.96 -2.38
CA LEU A 186 -5.38 -23.70 -3.79
C LEU A 186 -5.37 -25.02 -4.59
N MET A 187 -6.15 -25.07 -5.66
CA MET A 187 -6.35 -26.27 -6.49
C MET A 187 -5.86 -26.03 -7.92
N LEU A 188 -4.80 -26.74 -8.30
CA LEU A 188 -4.32 -26.77 -9.68
C LEU A 188 -5.08 -27.86 -10.45
N MET A 189 -5.68 -27.48 -11.56
CA MET A 189 -6.32 -28.39 -12.50
C MET A 189 -5.68 -28.20 -13.87
N LYS A 190 -5.22 -29.28 -14.51
CA LYS A 190 -4.64 -29.26 -15.86
C LYS A 190 -5.50 -30.05 -16.82
#